data_AF-A0A1D8JF88-F1
#
_entry.id   AF-A0A1D8JF88-F1
#
_cell.length_a   1.000
_cell.length_b   1.000
_cell.length_c   1.000
_cell.angle_alpha   90.00
_cell.angle_beta   90.00
_cell.angle_gamma   90.00
#
_symmetry.space_group_name_H-M   'P 1'
#
loop_
_entity.id
_entity.type
_entity.pdbx_description
1 polymer ?
#
loop_
_entity_poly.entity_id
_entity_poly.type
_entity_poly.pdbx_seq_one_letter_code
_entity_poly.pdbx_strand_id
1 'polypeptide(L)'
;MTSYTIQSDRVNRLMGVDIEKKKYSNGRRGRVHLLPFPTRNDRTEFENGFMPVVAGAMRKLYGEEIEIEGHATRTEDVLQSIQFREETTERRFENYLEKELQNISSGQIQDLSQLKFIPLSSEERARKGELDLAHFVHDTFLAPYAEEFIEKLNELEPQNILLNLLSTETEQPTKGVDRLYGNHLPRIARQFREDFLLLLKHPSFCMQYIDLLFVHYTYIVITQLVLQVSRFEQFNEENWIDLYFFYQEEKAARWRDGYKWGYRRVQTEMANFFAHEHLLNIVSEVSFTDERNLLYHDIAQNLKGEEAEAQYIESVNSWMKEVYIPLREVSRNYQEPSTVTGLYQEMFEQIKPNISNEINSRYPKGLDELFNKYFYKHGGSLGKLNSLNQRQVLLLVAISVGESRLELNRLWDELEIRGVYLDHKTREVIVELLDGLNYIEKKSDSGDAQYVKPIL
;
A
#
# COMPACT_ATOMS: atom_id res chain seq x y z
N MET A 1 31.28 -25.26 -0.48
CA MET A 1 31.24 -23.96 -1.19
C MET A 1 29.79 -23.59 -1.37
N THR A 2 29.41 -22.39 -0.96
CA THR A 2 28.05 -21.87 -1.19
C THR A 2 27.88 -21.66 -2.69
N SER A 3 26.83 -22.24 -3.29
CA SER A 3 26.52 -22.03 -4.70
C SER A 3 25.76 -20.72 -4.87
N TYR A 4 26.20 -19.85 -5.76
CA TYR A 4 25.53 -18.60 -6.11
C TYR A 4 24.74 -18.76 -7.41
N THR A 5 23.63 -19.50 -7.36
CA THR A 5 22.85 -19.87 -8.55
C THR A 5 21.35 -19.66 -8.30
N ILE A 6 20.56 -19.52 -9.37
CA ILE A 6 19.11 -19.63 -9.24
C ILE A 6 18.70 -21.10 -9.07
N GLN A 7 17.65 -21.34 -8.30
CA GLN A 7 17.09 -22.67 -8.10
C GLN A 7 16.10 -22.96 -9.24
N SER A 8 16.64 -23.31 -10.41
CA SER A 8 15.89 -23.52 -11.67
C SER A 8 14.67 -24.43 -11.51
N ASP A 9 14.71 -25.48 -10.68
CA ASP A 9 13.56 -26.36 -10.45
C ASP A 9 12.39 -25.67 -9.74
N ARG A 10 12.68 -24.74 -8.82
CA ARG A 10 11.65 -23.94 -8.15
C ARG A 10 11.09 -22.90 -9.08
N VAL A 11 11.96 -22.22 -9.85
CA VAL A 11 11.55 -21.27 -10.89
C VAL A 11 10.64 -21.97 -11.91
N ASN A 12 11.04 -23.13 -12.43
CA ASN A 12 10.27 -23.87 -13.43
C ASN A 12 8.89 -24.30 -12.91
N ARG A 13 8.80 -24.70 -11.64
CA ARG A 13 7.51 -24.99 -11.00
C ARG A 13 6.63 -23.75 -10.89
N LEU A 14 7.18 -22.63 -10.46
CA LEU A 14 6.45 -21.35 -10.35
C LEU A 14 5.97 -20.86 -11.72
N MET A 15 6.79 -20.99 -12.75
CA MET A 15 6.48 -20.59 -14.13
C MET A 15 5.73 -21.65 -14.92
N GLY A 16 5.31 -22.75 -14.28
CA GLY A 16 4.52 -23.81 -14.90
C GLY A 16 5.14 -24.35 -16.19
N VAL A 17 6.46 -24.47 -16.21
CA VAL A 17 7.25 -24.85 -17.39
C VAL A 17 6.96 -26.29 -17.78
N ASP A 18 6.60 -26.49 -19.05
CA ASP A 18 6.50 -27.81 -19.69
C ASP A 18 7.12 -27.70 -21.07
N ILE A 19 8.35 -28.22 -21.21
CA ILE A 19 9.15 -28.10 -22.43
C ILE A 19 8.50 -28.88 -23.58
N GLU A 20 7.98 -30.09 -23.31
CA GLU A 20 7.34 -30.93 -24.32
C GLU A 20 6.08 -30.27 -24.89
N LYS A 21 5.28 -29.63 -24.02
CA LYS A 21 4.05 -28.92 -24.42
C LYS A 21 4.27 -27.45 -24.79
N LYS A 22 5.53 -26.98 -24.83
CA LYS A 22 5.90 -25.57 -25.01
C LYS A 22 5.09 -24.61 -24.12
N LYS A 23 4.90 -24.97 -22.86
CA LYS A 23 4.08 -24.20 -21.91
C LYS A 23 4.96 -23.34 -21.00
N TYR A 24 4.55 -22.09 -20.85
CA TYR A 24 5.15 -21.14 -19.91
C TYR A 24 4.07 -20.19 -19.37
N SER A 25 3.99 -20.02 -18.05
CA SER A 25 3.13 -19.04 -17.38
C SER A 25 3.95 -17.88 -16.84
N ASN A 26 3.37 -16.68 -16.86
CA ASN A 26 3.98 -15.52 -16.20
C ASN A 26 3.66 -15.55 -14.69
N GLY A 27 4.24 -16.53 -13.98
CA GLY A 27 4.08 -16.68 -12.54
C GLY A 27 4.56 -15.44 -11.79
N ARG A 28 3.84 -15.09 -10.71
CA ARG A 28 4.15 -14.00 -9.78
C ARG A 28 3.71 -14.39 -8.38
N ARG A 29 4.13 -13.62 -7.36
CA ARG A 29 3.74 -13.86 -5.96
C ARG A 29 4.11 -15.27 -5.50
N GLY A 30 5.32 -15.71 -5.86
CA GLY A 30 5.92 -16.94 -5.36
C GLY A 30 6.85 -16.61 -4.21
N ARG A 31 8.05 -16.14 -4.54
CA ARG A 31 9.06 -15.72 -3.57
C ARG A 31 9.05 -14.23 -3.29
N VAL A 32 8.53 -13.42 -4.24
CA VAL A 32 8.45 -11.96 -4.13
C VAL A 32 7.01 -11.51 -4.31
N HIS A 33 6.50 -10.77 -3.32
CA HIS A 33 5.21 -10.09 -3.30
C HIS A 33 5.45 -8.58 -3.19
N LEU A 34 5.18 -7.84 -4.27
CA LEU A 34 5.37 -6.40 -4.32
C LEU A 34 4.06 -5.64 -4.19
N LEU A 35 3.12 -5.83 -5.13
CA LEU A 35 1.88 -5.05 -5.15
C LEU A 35 0.64 -5.91 -4.89
N PRO A 36 -0.36 -5.37 -4.15
CA PRO A 36 -1.62 -6.06 -3.83
C PRO A 36 -2.62 -6.08 -4.98
N PHE A 37 -2.20 -5.83 -6.23
CA PHE A 37 -3.13 -5.80 -7.36
C PHE A 37 -3.33 -7.16 -8.02
N PRO A 38 -4.59 -7.56 -8.30
CA PRO A 38 -4.90 -8.79 -9.02
C PRO A 38 -4.57 -8.65 -10.52
N THR A 39 -4.43 -9.79 -11.19
CA THR A 39 -4.30 -9.86 -12.67
C THR A 39 -5.63 -10.11 -13.38
N ARG A 40 -6.64 -10.52 -12.62
CA ARG A 40 -8.02 -10.74 -13.05
C ARG A 40 -8.88 -9.52 -12.69
N ASN A 41 -10.17 -9.57 -13.02
CA ASN A 41 -11.12 -8.52 -12.66
C ASN A 41 -11.49 -8.50 -11.15
N ASP A 42 -10.64 -9.05 -10.28
CA ASP A 42 -10.88 -9.22 -8.84
C ASP A 42 -10.43 -7.97 -8.03
N ARG A 43 -10.56 -6.78 -8.62
CA ARG A 43 -10.05 -5.52 -8.07
C ARG A 43 -11.11 -4.86 -7.19
N THR A 44 -10.69 -4.13 -6.16
CA THR A 44 -11.61 -3.30 -5.38
C THR A 44 -11.95 -2.02 -6.15
N GLU A 45 -13.23 -1.65 -6.12
CA GLU A 45 -13.73 -0.40 -6.69
C GLU A 45 -13.94 0.66 -5.60
N PHE A 46 -13.57 0.34 -4.34
CA PHE A 46 -13.67 1.23 -3.19
C PHE A 46 -15.07 1.85 -3.01
N GLU A 47 -16.13 1.08 -3.27
CA GLU A 47 -17.52 1.53 -3.11
C GLU A 47 -17.78 1.95 -1.66
N ASN A 48 -17.33 1.12 -0.70
CA ASN A 48 -17.41 1.35 0.74
C ASN A 48 -16.22 2.14 1.31
N GLY A 49 -15.45 2.82 0.44
CA GLY A 49 -14.25 3.56 0.85
C GLY A 49 -13.07 2.65 1.23
N PHE A 50 -12.14 3.18 2.03
CA PHE A 50 -10.92 2.45 2.43
C PHE A 50 -11.06 1.75 3.79
N MET A 51 -12.15 2.03 4.51
CA MET A 51 -12.40 1.49 5.84
C MET A 51 -12.40 -0.04 5.91
N PRO A 52 -12.98 -0.79 4.95
CA PRO A 52 -12.91 -2.25 4.97
C PRO A 52 -11.47 -2.79 4.97
N VAL A 53 -10.57 -2.15 4.23
CA VAL A 53 -9.14 -2.50 4.18
C VAL A 53 -8.47 -2.23 5.52
N VAL A 54 -8.74 -1.06 6.13
CA VAL A 54 -8.22 -0.70 7.47
C VAL A 54 -8.71 -1.72 8.50
N ALA A 55 -10.00 -2.03 8.50
CA ALA A 55 -10.61 -3.00 9.40
C ALA A 55 -10.01 -4.40 9.27
N GLY A 56 -9.82 -4.87 8.04
CA GLY A 56 -9.17 -6.15 7.77
C GLY A 56 -7.72 -6.19 8.25
N ALA A 57 -6.96 -5.12 8.02
CA ALA A 57 -5.58 -5.00 8.49
C ALA A 57 -5.49 -4.96 10.02
N MET A 58 -6.42 -4.26 10.69
CA MET A 58 -6.53 -4.22 12.14
C MET A 58 -6.89 -5.60 12.70
N ARG A 59 -7.82 -6.35 12.11
CA ARG A 59 -8.12 -7.72 12.56
C ARG A 59 -6.88 -8.61 12.48
N LYS A 60 -6.13 -8.56 11.38
CA LYS A 60 -4.85 -9.28 11.25
C LYS A 60 -3.84 -8.88 12.32
N LEU A 61 -3.79 -7.59 12.70
CA LEU A 61 -2.92 -7.08 13.77
C LEU A 61 -3.21 -7.76 15.11
N TYR A 62 -4.50 -8.01 15.41
CA TYR A 62 -4.93 -8.73 16.61
C TYR A 62 -4.89 -10.27 16.46
N GLY A 63 -4.40 -10.80 15.33
CA GLY A 63 -4.37 -12.23 15.08
C GLY A 63 -5.72 -12.84 14.68
N GLU A 64 -6.72 -12.00 14.40
CA GLU A 64 -8.06 -12.40 13.97
C GLU A 64 -8.11 -12.62 12.44
N GLU A 65 -9.17 -13.30 11.96
CA GLU A 65 -9.40 -13.46 10.52
C GLU A 65 -9.74 -12.12 9.83
N ILE A 66 -9.19 -11.90 8.63
CA ILE A 66 -9.41 -10.70 7.81
C ILE A 66 -10.77 -10.71 7.12
N GLU A 67 -11.45 -11.84 7.09
CA GLU A 67 -12.87 -11.90 6.73
C GLU A 67 -13.67 -12.12 8.01
N ILE A 68 -14.81 -11.44 8.12
CA ILE A 68 -15.75 -11.66 9.21
C ILE A 68 -17.08 -12.10 8.60
N GLU A 69 -17.78 -12.93 9.35
CA GLU A 69 -19.14 -13.32 9.00
C GLU A 69 -20.06 -12.09 8.94
N GLY A 70 -21.10 -12.19 8.11
CA GLY A 70 -22.06 -11.12 7.92
C GLY A 70 -22.80 -10.76 9.21
N HIS A 71 -23.29 -9.54 9.29
CA HIS A 71 -23.95 -9.01 10.49
C HIS A 71 -25.15 -9.83 10.95
N ALA A 72 -25.88 -10.50 10.03
CA ALA A 72 -27.03 -11.33 10.38
C ALA A 72 -26.68 -12.48 11.34
N THR A 73 -25.59 -13.19 11.06
CA THR A 73 -25.13 -14.31 11.89
C THR A 73 -24.70 -13.84 13.28
N ARG A 74 -23.97 -12.72 13.35
CA ARG A 74 -23.57 -12.11 14.64
C ARG A 74 -24.75 -11.61 15.46
N THR A 75 -25.77 -11.04 14.83
CA THR A 75 -26.99 -10.60 15.53
C THR A 75 -27.68 -11.80 16.19
N GLU A 76 -27.81 -12.92 15.47
CA GLU A 76 -28.38 -14.16 16.01
C GLU A 76 -27.58 -14.69 17.21
N ASP A 77 -26.26 -14.74 17.11
CA ASP A 77 -25.37 -15.22 18.19
C ASP A 77 -25.49 -14.34 19.44
N VAL A 78 -25.48 -13.02 19.28
CA VAL A 78 -25.62 -12.07 20.40
C VAL A 78 -26.98 -12.21 21.06
N LEU A 79 -28.07 -12.32 20.28
CA LEU A 79 -29.41 -12.50 20.81
C LEU A 79 -29.54 -13.80 21.61
N GLN A 80 -28.94 -14.91 21.12
CA GLN A 80 -28.93 -16.18 21.84
C GLN A 80 -28.12 -16.14 23.14
N SER A 81 -27.10 -15.28 23.23
CA SER A 81 -26.26 -15.13 24.42
C SER A 81 -26.94 -14.38 25.58
N ILE A 82 -28.04 -13.68 25.32
CA ILE A 82 -28.71 -12.79 26.29
C ILE A 82 -30.06 -13.37 26.70
N GLN A 83 -30.32 -13.41 28.00
CA GLN A 83 -31.66 -13.75 28.52
C GLN A 83 -32.55 -12.52 28.59
N PHE A 84 -33.55 -12.46 27.71
CA PHE A 84 -34.57 -11.40 27.73
C PHE A 84 -35.75 -11.78 28.62
N ARG A 85 -36.26 -10.82 29.39
CA ARG A 85 -37.46 -11.01 30.24
C ARG A 85 -38.77 -10.92 29.45
N GLU A 86 -38.76 -10.20 28.33
CA GLU A 86 -39.93 -9.94 27.49
C GLU A 86 -39.51 -9.97 26.01
N GLU A 87 -40.32 -10.63 25.17
CA GLU A 87 -40.13 -10.72 23.71
C GLU A 87 -40.12 -9.34 23.03
N THR A 88 -40.86 -8.38 23.59
CA THR A 88 -40.87 -6.98 23.12
C THR A 88 -39.52 -6.28 23.34
N THR A 89 -38.78 -6.66 24.38
CA THR A 89 -37.46 -6.10 24.70
C THR A 89 -36.40 -6.72 23.81
N GLU A 90 -36.47 -8.04 23.59
CA GLU A 90 -35.63 -8.76 22.62
C GLU A 90 -35.74 -8.13 21.23
N ARG A 91 -36.95 -7.96 20.71
CA ARG A 91 -37.18 -7.36 19.40
C ARG A 91 -36.70 -5.91 19.30
N ARG A 92 -36.81 -5.12 20.38
CA ARG A 92 -36.28 -3.74 20.41
C ARG A 92 -34.75 -3.74 20.38
N PHE A 93 -34.12 -4.67 21.09
CA PHE A 93 -32.68 -4.82 21.12
C PHE A 93 -32.13 -5.32 19.78
N GLU A 94 -32.79 -6.27 19.14
CA GLU A 94 -32.50 -6.74 17.77
C GLU A 94 -32.48 -5.56 16.78
N ASN A 95 -33.56 -4.77 16.71
CA ASN A 95 -33.62 -3.60 15.82
C ASN A 95 -32.52 -2.56 16.12
N TYR A 96 -32.18 -2.37 17.39
CA TYR A 96 -31.09 -1.49 17.79
C TYR A 96 -29.74 -2.04 17.31
N LEU A 97 -29.48 -3.34 17.54
CA LEU A 97 -28.24 -4.01 17.17
C LEU A 97 -28.04 -4.00 15.65
N GLU A 98 -29.07 -4.33 14.87
CA GLU A 98 -29.02 -4.27 13.41
C GLU A 98 -28.69 -2.87 12.91
N LYS A 99 -29.31 -1.83 13.50
CA LYS A 99 -29.06 -0.44 13.12
C LYS A 99 -27.64 -0.01 13.47
N GLU A 100 -27.14 -0.34 14.66
CA GLU A 100 -25.77 -0.02 15.06
C GLU A 100 -24.75 -0.76 14.20
N LEU A 101 -24.97 -2.05 13.92
CA LEU A 101 -24.11 -2.80 13.02
C LEU A 101 -24.10 -2.21 11.62
N GLN A 102 -25.25 -1.80 11.07
CA GLN A 102 -25.32 -1.12 9.78
C GLN A 102 -24.55 0.21 9.76
N ASN A 103 -24.65 1.01 10.83
CA ASN A 103 -23.87 2.23 10.97
C ASN A 103 -22.36 1.92 10.93
N ILE A 104 -21.93 0.91 11.70
CA ILE A 104 -20.53 0.47 11.71
C ILE A 104 -20.10 -0.03 10.32
N SER A 105 -20.91 -0.85 9.63
CA SER A 105 -20.59 -1.33 8.27
C SER A 105 -20.39 -0.18 7.29
N SER A 106 -21.14 0.92 7.46
CA SER A 106 -21.02 2.11 6.63
C SER A 106 -19.80 2.99 6.96
N GLY A 107 -18.98 2.57 7.93
CA GLY A 107 -17.81 3.31 8.40
C GLY A 107 -18.14 4.42 9.41
N GLN A 108 -19.39 4.53 9.86
CA GLN A 108 -19.79 5.47 10.90
C GLN A 108 -19.46 4.90 12.28
N ILE A 109 -18.18 4.97 12.63
CA ILE A 109 -17.70 4.54 13.94
C ILE A 109 -17.83 5.67 14.97
N GLN A 110 -18.21 5.28 16.19
CA GLN A 110 -18.20 6.13 17.38
C GLN A 110 -16.96 5.88 18.24
N ASP A 111 -16.30 4.74 18.03
CA ASP A 111 -15.10 4.33 18.75
C ASP A 111 -14.13 3.53 17.85
N LEU A 112 -12.83 3.60 18.12
CA LEU A 112 -11.81 2.91 17.32
C LEU A 112 -11.90 1.38 17.45
N SER A 113 -12.36 0.84 18.57
CA SER A 113 -12.58 -0.60 18.71
C SER A 113 -13.68 -1.12 17.76
N GLN A 114 -14.56 -0.23 17.27
CA GLN A 114 -15.59 -0.61 16.29
C GLN A 114 -15.02 -0.94 14.91
N LEU A 115 -13.78 -0.51 14.62
CA LEU A 115 -13.11 -0.73 13.34
C LEU A 115 -13.07 -2.21 12.96
N LYS A 116 -12.87 -3.10 13.93
CA LYS A 116 -12.77 -4.55 13.68
C LYS A 116 -14.08 -5.16 13.16
N PHE A 117 -15.22 -4.50 13.40
CA PHE A 117 -16.52 -5.02 12.98
C PHE A 117 -16.96 -4.54 11.61
N ILE A 118 -16.16 -3.73 10.91
CA ILE A 118 -16.43 -3.32 9.54
C ILE A 118 -16.08 -4.50 8.60
N PRO A 119 -17.05 -5.07 7.87
CA PRO A 119 -16.81 -6.21 7.00
C PRO A 119 -16.12 -5.76 5.71
N LEU A 120 -15.51 -6.74 5.02
CA LEU A 120 -15.14 -6.55 3.62
C LEU A 120 -16.40 -6.47 2.75
N SER A 121 -16.24 -5.99 1.52
CA SER A 121 -17.29 -5.92 0.51
C SER A 121 -17.98 -7.27 0.31
N SER A 122 -19.30 -7.24 0.10
CA SER A 122 -20.11 -8.44 -0.13
C SER A 122 -19.91 -9.05 -1.52
N GLU A 123 -19.48 -8.24 -2.50
CA GLU A 123 -19.17 -8.69 -3.85
C GLU A 123 -17.82 -9.41 -3.87
N GLU A 124 -17.80 -10.64 -4.38
CA GLU A 124 -16.65 -11.55 -4.26
C GLU A 124 -15.35 -11.00 -4.87
N ARG A 125 -15.44 -10.29 -6.00
CA ARG A 125 -14.27 -9.73 -6.68
C ARG A 125 -13.68 -8.56 -5.91
N ALA A 126 -14.51 -7.61 -5.50
CA ALA A 126 -14.10 -6.48 -4.67
C ALA A 126 -13.51 -6.96 -3.33
N ARG A 127 -14.13 -7.97 -2.72
CA ARG A 127 -13.68 -8.60 -1.48
C ARG A 127 -12.26 -9.16 -1.59
N LYS A 128 -11.95 -9.88 -2.68
CA LYS A 128 -10.59 -10.40 -2.92
C LYS A 128 -9.55 -9.28 -3.06
N GLY A 129 -9.90 -8.20 -3.75
CA GLY A 129 -9.04 -7.03 -3.87
C GLY A 129 -8.80 -6.33 -2.53
N GLU A 130 -9.83 -6.21 -1.70
CA GLU A 130 -9.71 -5.66 -0.33
C GLU A 130 -8.88 -6.55 0.58
N LEU A 131 -9.02 -7.88 0.47
CA LEU A 131 -8.22 -8.85 1.22
C LEU A 131 -6.72 -8.73 0.90
N ASP A 132 -6.37 -8.66 -0.39
CA ASP A 132 -4.98 -8.46 -0.83
C ASP A 132 -4.41 -7.13 -0.29
N LEU A 133 -5.20 -6.05 -0.33
CA LEU A 133 -4.81 -4.74 0.20
C LEU A 133 -4.66 -4.78 1.73
N ALA A 134 -5.56 -5.46 2.45
CA ALA A 134 -5.49 -5.58 3.91
C ALA A 134 -4.23 -6.32 4.36
N HIS A 135 -3.87 -7.40 3.65
CA HIS A 135 -2.59 -8.08 3.86
C HIS A 135 -1.40 -7.16 3.61
N PHE A 136 -1.42 -6.41 2.50
CA PHE A 136 -0.33 -5.48 2.17
C PHE A 136 -0.18 -4.36 3.21
N VAL A 137 -1.29 -3.73 3.60
CA VAL A 137 -1.32 -2.68 4.63
C VAL A 137 -0.81 -3.21 5.96
N HIS A 138 -1.31 -4.37 6.40
CA HIS A 138 -0.85 -4.99 7.64
C HIS A 138 0.65 -5.27 7.59
N ASP A 139 1.12 -6.00 6.58
CA ASP A 139 2.51 -6.47 6.52
C ASP A 139 3.51 -5.30 6.40
N THR A 140 3.11 -4.23 5.71
CA THR A 140 3.94 -3.04 5.49
C THR A 140 3.97 -2.11 6.70
N PHE A 141 2.81 -1.82 7.29
CA PHE A 141 2.67 -0.73 8.25
C PHE A 141 2.44 -1.20 9.68
N LEU A 142 1.60 -2.21 9.89
CA LEU A 142 1.17 -2.63 11.24
C LEU A 142 2.10 -3.68 11.84
N ALA A 143 2.41 -4.73 11.08
CA ALA A 143 3.20 -5.87 11.52
C ALA A 143 4.60 -5.49 12.06
N PRO A 144 5.32 -4.49 11.49
CA PRO A 144 6.62 -4.08 12.04
C PRO A 144 6.55 -3.49 13.44
N TYR A 145 5.39 -2.97 13.86
CA TYR A 145 5.19 -2.26 15.13
C TYR A 145 4.01 -2.82 15.92
N ALA A 146 3.74 -4.12 15.75
CA ALA A 146 2.49 -4.73 16.20
C ALA A 146 2.27 -4.58 17.72
N GLU A 147 3.30 -4.89 18.52
CA GLU A 147 3.24 -4.82 19.98
C GLU A 147 2.87 -3.41 20.47
N GLU A 148 3.51 -2.39 19.91
CA GLU A 148 3.27 -0.99 20.29
C GLU A 148 1.88 -0.51 19.89
N PHE A 149 1.41 -0.86 18.68
CA PHE A 149 0.06 -0.48 18.26
C PHE A 149 -1.00 -1.18 19.08
N ILE A 150 -0.83 -2.46 19.41
CA ILE A 150 -1.76 -3.21 20.26
C ILE A 150 -1.80 -2.59 21.66
N GLU A 151 -0.65 -2.28 22.26
CA GLU A 151 -0.58 -1.61 23.56
C GLU A 151 -1.37 -0.29 23.55
N LYS A 152 -1.09 0.58 22.57
CA LYS A 152 -1.73 1.90 22.47
C LYS A 152 -3.21 1.84 22.14
N LEU A 153 -3.63 0.90 21.28
CA LEU A 153 -5.05 0.72 20.96
C LEU A 153 -5.83 0.18 22.16
N ASN A 154 -5.25 -0.76 22.92
CA ASN A 154 -5.89 -1.30 24.13
C ASN A 154 -6.02 -0.26 25.25
N GLU A 155 -5.09 0.70 25.36
CA GLU A 155 -5.25 1.87 26.26
C GLU A 155 -6.48 2.73 25.91
N LEU A 156 -6.88 2.72 24.64
CA LEU A 156 -7.98 3.52 24.11
C LEU A 156 -9.32 2.77 24.11
N GLU A 157 -9.32 1.44 24.27
CA GLU A 157 -10.55 0.63 24.23
C GLU A 157 -11.49 1.00 25.40
N PRO A 158 -12.68 1.53 25.13
CA PRO A 158 -13.68 1.73 26.16
C PRO A 158 -14.30 0.39 26.58
N GLN A 159 -14.75 0.30 27.84
CA GLN A 159 -15.57 -0.82 28.34
C GLN A 159 -16.99 -0.77 27.76
N ASN A 160 -17.15 -0.81 26.44
CA ASN A 160 -18.46 -0.82 25.81
C ASN A 160 -19.04 -2.24 25.86
N ILE A 161 -20.09 -2.41 26.66
CA ILE A 161 -20.79 -3.69 26.86
C ILE A 161 -21.22 -4.29 25.50
N LEU A 162 -21.65 -3.46 24.55
CA LEU A 162 -22.06 -3.92 23.23
C LEU A 162 -20.88 -4.54 22.45
N LEU A 163 -19.70 -3.94 22.55
CA LEU A 163 -18.51 -4.45 21.87
C LEU A 163 -17.99 -5.70 22.54
N ASN A 164 -18.09 -5.81 23.87
CA ASN A 164 -17.79 -7.06 24.57
C ASN A 164 -18.72 -8.22 24.15
N LEU A 165 -19.96 -7.92 23.77
CA LEU A 165 -20.90 -8.91 23.24
C LEU A 165 -20.59 -9.29 21.79
N LEU A 166 -20.06 -8.36 20.99
CA LEU A 166 -19.70 -8.57 19.59
C LEU A 166 -18.31 -9.19 19.41
N SER A 167 -17.41 -8.96 20.36
CA SER A 167 -16.08 -9.54 20.41
C SER A 167 -16.20 -11.01 20.80
N THR A 168 -15.80 -11.90 19.91
CA THR A 168 -15.44 -13.25 20.32
C THR A 168 -14.16 -13.14 21.15
N GLU A 169 -14.12 -13.76 22.34
CA GLU A 169 -12.88 -13.89 23.12
C GLU A 169 -11.83 -14.55 22.21
N THR A 170 -10.92 -13.75 21.66
CA THR A 170 -9.84 -14.23 20.82
C THR A 170 -8.59 -14.27 21.67
N GLU A 171 -7.98 -15.45 21.74
CA GLU A 171 -6.67 -15.59 22.36
C GLU A 171 -5.70 -14.66 21.64
N GLN A 172 -4.94 -13.86 22.41
CA GLN A 172 -3.90 -13.03 21.85
C GLN A 172 -2.95 -13.88 21.00
N PRO A 173 -2.52 -13.40 19.82
CA PRO A 173 -1.72 -14.21 18.90
C PRO A 173 -0.44 -14.67 19.59
N THR A 174 -0.34 -15.97 19.85
CA THR A 174 0.85 -16.60 20.45
C THR A 174 1.95 -16.88 19.41
N LYS A 175 1.71 -16.58 18.13
CA LYS A 175 2.65 -16.79 17.02
C LYS A 175 2.70 -15.59 16.08
N GLY A 176 3.90 -15.27 15.60
CA GLY A 176 4.11 -14.30 14.54
C GLY A 176 3.29 -14.67 13.30
N VAL A 177 2.42 -13.76 12.87
CA VAL A 177 1.61 -13.92 11.67
C VAL A 177 2.53 -13.96 10.45
N ASP A 178 2.39 -14.99 9.60
CA ASP A 178 3.21 -15.12 8.40
C ASP A 178 3.00 -13.91 7.47
N ARG A 179 4.10 -13.33 6.99
CA ARG A 179 4.10 -12.09 6.20
C ARG A 179 4.25 -12.44 4.74
N LEU A 180 3.32 -11.96 3.92
CA LEU A 180 3.37 -12.13 2.48
C LEU A 180 4.25 -11.06 1.85
N TYR A 181 4.02 -9.80 2.23
CA TYR A 181 4.70 -8.64 1.65
C TYR A 181 5.92 -8.23 2.48
N GLY A 182 6.99 -7.80 1.79
CA GLY A 182 8.19 -7.28 2.43
C GLY A 182 8.10 -5.77 2.69
N ASN A 183 8.72 -5.31 3.78
CA ASN A 183 8.85 -3.87 4.06
C ASN A 183 10.09 -3.31 3.34
N HIS A 184 9.97 -3.08 2.03
CA HIS A 184 11.07 -2.58 1.18
C HIS A 184 11.35 -1.07 1.33
N LEU A 185 10.50 -0.34 2.05
CA LEU A 185 10.60 1.10 2.22
C LEU A 185 10.43 1.45 3.71
N PRO A 186 11.37 1.01 4.58
CA PRO A 186 11.22 1.07 6.03
C PRO A 186 11.11 2.49 6.58
N ARG A 187 11.67 3.50 5.88
CA ARG A 187 11.49 4.91 6.21
C ARG A 187 10.01 5.33 6.17
N ILE A 188 9.26 4.84 5.19
CA ILE A 188 7.83 5.16 5.05
C ILE A 188 7.02 4.52 6.16
N ALA A 189 7.33 3.26 6.49
CA ALA A 189 6.68 2.56 7.60
C ALA A 189 6.95 3.26 8.95
N ARG A 190 8.18 3.75 9.18
CA ARG A 190 8.52 4.55 10.37
C ARG A 190 7.71 5.85 10.43
N GLN A 191 7.61 6.58 9.32
CA GLN A 191 6.84 7.82 9.29
C GLN A 191 5.34 7.56 9.53
N PHE A 192 4.78 6.51 8.92
CA PHE A 192 3.42 6.07 9.19
C PHE A 192 3.21 5.80 10.67
N ARG A 193 4.13 5.09 11.33
CA ARG A 193 4.05 4.79 12.76
C ARG A 193 4.00 6.07 13.59
N GLU A 194 4.89 7.02 13.35
CA GLU A 194 4.92 8.27 14.10
C GLU A 194 3.61 9.05 13.96
N ASP A 195 3.09 9.16 12.73
CA ASP A 195 1.85 9.86 12.45
C ASP A 195 0.63 9.12 13.02
N PHE A 196 0.60 7.79 12.94
CA PHE A 196 -0.50 7.00 13.48
C PHE A 196 -0.54 7.06 15.01
N LEU A 197 0.61 6.97 15.69
CA LEU A 197 0.69 7.15 17.13
C LEU A 197 0.28 8.56 17.57
N LEU A 198 0.65 9.58 16.79
CA LEU A 198 0.19 10.95 17.02
C LEU A 198 -1.33 11.03 16.90
N LEU A 199 -1.93 10.48 15.85
CA LEU A 199 -3.39 10.45 15.68
C LEU A 199 -4.10 9.72 16.83
N LEU A 200 -3.56 8.60 17.31
CA LEU A 200 -4.14 7.86 18.43
C LEU A 200 -4.23 8.69 19.73
N LYS A 201 -3.37 9.70 19.91
CA LYS A 201 -3.49 10.66 21.04
C LYS A 201 -4.68 11.61 20.92
N HIS A 202 -5.26 11.74 19.72
CA HIS A 202 -6.41 12.59 19.43
C HIS A 202 -7.57 11.75 18.85
N PRO A 203 -8.26 10.91 19.65
CA PRO A 203 -9.18 9.88 19.16
C PRO A 203 -10.30 10.41 18.26
N SER A 204 -10.89 11.57 18.59
CA SER A 204 -11.95 12.18 17.76
C SER A 204 -11.45 12.55 16.37
N PHE A 205 -10.23 13.08 16.27
CA PHE A 205 -9.62 13.40 14.99
C PHE A 205 -9.18 12.13 14.26
N CYS A 206 -8.62 11.16 14.98
CA CYS A 206 -8.25 9.85 14.43
C CYS A 206 -9.44 9.17 13.73
N MET A 207 -10.59 9.06 14.40
CA MET A 207 -11.79 8.44 13.83
C MET A 207 -12.25 9.11 12.53
N GLN A 208 -12.05 10.42 12.40
CA GLN A 208 -12.44 11.17 11.20
C GLN A 208 -11.47 11.01 10.02
N TYR A 209 -10.20 10.68 10.28
CA TYR A 209 -9.13 10.72 9.28
C TYR A 209 -8.30 9.43 9.16
N ILE A 210 -8.61 8.37 9.91
CA ILE A 210 -7.86 7.12 9.89
C ILE A 210 -7.86 6.48 8.49
N ASP A 211 -8.99 6.49 7.78
CA ASP A 211 -9.07 6.02 6.40
C ASP A 211 -8.10 6.79 5.48
N LEU A 212 -8.07 8.12 5.64
CA LEU A 212 -7.24 9.02 4.86
C LEU A 212 -5.74 8.84 5.16
N LEU A 213 -5.38 8.56 6.42
CA LEU A 213 -3.99 8.24 6.78
C LEU A 213 -3.54 6.96 6.07
N PHE A 214 -4.32 5.90 6.22
CA PHE A 214 -3.99 4.60 5.66
C PHE A 214 -3.96 4.64 4.13
N VAL A 215 -4.92 5.30 3.48
CA VAL A 215 -4.94 5.40 2.02
C VAL A 215 -3.79 6.25 1.50
N HIS A 216 -3.41 7.32 2.21
CA HIS A 216 -2.26 8.16 1.88
C HIS A 216 -0.98 7.33 1.85
N TYR A 217 -0.66 6.68 2.97
CA TYR A 217 0.56 5.88 3.07
C TYR A 217 0.56 4.67 2.12
N THR A 218 -0.59 4.02 1.93
CA THR A 218 -0.72 2.93 0.95
C THR A 218 -0.41 3.42 -0.47
N TYR A 219 -1.00 4.54 -0.88
CA TYR A 219 -0.73 5.13 -2.20
C TYR A 219 0.74 5.50 -2.36
N ILE A 220 1.33 6.12 -1.34
CA ILE A 220 2.71 6.56 -1.35
C ILE A 220 3.68 5.36 -1.44
N VAL A 221 3.51 4.30 -0.63
CA VAL A 221 4.36 3.09 -0.74
C VAL A 221 4.20 2.44 -2.11
N ILE A 222 2.97 2.27 -2.61
CA ILE A 222 2.74 1.63 -3.91
C ILE A 222 3.41 2.41 -5.03
N THR A 223 3.23 3.74 -5.06
CA THR A 223 3.83 4.58 -6.11
C THR A 223 5.36 4.60 -6.01
N GLN A 224 5.93 4.62 -4.82
CA GLN A 224 7.38 4.50 -4.66
C GLN A 224 7.91 3.13 -5.05
N LEU A 225 7.24 2.03 -4.70
CA LEU A 225 7.64 0.70 -5.17
C LEU A 225 7.65 0.64 -6.70
N VAL A 226 6.61 1.21 -7.34
CA VAL A 226 6.55 1.31 -8.80
C VAL A 226 7.75 2.06 -9.36
N LEU A 227 8.08 3.22 -8.81
CA LEU A 227 9.14 4.07 -9.32
C LEU A 227 10.56 3.56 -8.99
N GLN A 228 10.75 2.94 -7.82
CA GLN A 228 12.06 2.48 -7.34
C GLN A 228 12.45 1.14 -7.95
N VAL A 229 11.52 0.18 -8.05
CA VAL A 229 11.81 -1.15 -8.64
C VAL A 229 12.14 -1.02 -10.13
N SER A 230 11.54 -0.07 -10.85
CA SER A 230 11.92 0.28 -12.23
C SER A 230 13.39 0.68 -12.41
N ARG A 231 14.11 0.99 -11.32
CA ARG A 231 15.51 1.38 -11.33
C ARG A 231 16.48 0.22 -11.07
N PHE A 232 15.97 -1.01 -10.96
CA PHE A 232 16.76 -2.22 -10.71
C PHE A 232 17.64 -2.08 -9.45
N GLU A 233 18.95 -2.29 -9.57
CA GLU A 233 19.92 -2.17 -8.46
C GLU A 233 20.07 -0.74 -7.92
N GLN A 234 19.61 0.27 -8.65
CA GLN A 234 19.59 1.66 -8.17
C GLN A 234 18.39 1.98 -7.27
N PHE A 235 17.61 0.96 -6.88
CA PHE A 235 16.59 1.08 -5.85
C PHE A 235 17.19 1.75 -4.61
N ASN A 236 16.48 2.74 -4.05
CA ASN A 236 16.92 3.44 -2.85
C ASN A 236 15.82 3.37 -1.78
N GLU A 237 16.12 2.71 -0.67
CA GLU A 237 15.20 2.52 0.46
C GLU A 237 14.96 3.79 1.28
N GLU A 238 15.90 4.74 1.24
CA GLU A 238 15.94 5.89 2.15
C GLU A 238 15.46 7.20 1.51
N ASN A 239 15.60 7.32 0.19
CA ASN A 239 15.29 8.53 -0.55
C ASN A 239 14.03 8.38 -1.39
N TRP A 240 13.11 9.32 -1.19
CA TRP A 240 11.94 9.49 -2.03
C TRP A 240 12.32 9.75 -3.49
N ILE A 241 11.50 9.23 -4.41
CA ILE A 241 11.40 9.79 -5.74
C ILE A 241 10.26 10.83 -5.70
N ASP A 242 10.59 12.07 -6.03
CA ASP A 242 9.65 13.18 -6.00
C ASP A 242 8.36 12.85 -6.77
N LEU A 243 7.24 12.96 -6.06
CA LEU A 243 5.89 12.80 -6.60
C LEU A 243 5.08 14.05 -6.31
N TYR A 244 4.84 14.83 -7.37
CA TYR A 244 4.19 16.12 -7.24
C TYR A 244 2.66 16.00 -7.20
N PHE A 245 2.04 16.82 -6.36
CA PHE A 245 0.59 16.94 -6.20
C PHE A 245 0.11 18.36 -6.51
N PHE A 246 -1.07 18.44 -7.12
CA PHE A 246 -1.86 19.66 -7.19
C PHE A 246 -2.86 19.72 -6.02
N TYR A 247 -3.35 20.91 -5.69
CA TYR A 247 -4.58 21.05 -4.91
C TYR A 247 -5.81 20.85 -5.81
N GLN A 248 -6.85 20.17 -5.30
CA GLN A 248 -7.96 19.72 -6.15
C GLN A 248 -8.72 20.85 -6.85
N GLU A 249 -8.79 22.05 -6.29
CA GLU A 249 -9.52 23.19 -6.87
C GLU A 249 -8.62 24.13 -7.70
N GLU A 250 -7.30 23.89 -7.74
CA GLU A 250 -6.38 24.80 -8.43
C GLU A 250 -6.35 24.58 -9.95
N LYS A 251 -5.80 25.54 -10.70
CA LYS A 251 -5.58 25.40 -12.15
C LYS A 251 -4.23 24.74 -12.45
N ALA A 252 -4.24 23.67 -13.23
CA ALA A 252 -3.04 22.99 -13.70
C ALA A 252 -2.56 23.52 -15.07
N ALA A 253 -1.28 23.31 -15.38
CA ALA A 253 -0.69 23.65 -16.68
C ALA A 253 0.45 22.68 -17.04
N ARG A 254 0.79 22.57 -18.33
CA ARG A 254 1.82 21.62 -18.83
C ARG A 254 3.23 21.89 -18.30
N TRP A 255 3.55 23.15 -18.00
CA TRP A 255 4.87 23.56 -17.54
C TRP A 255 5.06 23.36 -16.03
N ARG A 256 4.00 23.06 -15.28
CA ARG A 256 4.06 22.82 -13.83
C ARG A 256 4.61 21.43 -13.52
N ASP A 257 5.37 21.32 -12.44
CA ASP A 257 6.02 20.06 -12.06
C ASP A 257 5.03 18.92 -11.84
N GLY A 258 3.86 19.21 -11.25
CA GLY A 258 2.78 18.23 -11.06
C GLY A 258 2.28 17.56 -12.34
N TYR A 259 2.50 18.15 -13.52
CA TYR A 259 2.15 17.53 -14.80
C TYR A 259 3.15 16.45 -15.25
N LYS A 260 4.45 16.75 -15.12
CA LYS A 260 5.53 15.85 -15.58
C LYS A 260 5.94 14.84 -14.51
N TRP A 261 6.08 15.32 -13.28
CA TRP A 261 6.59 14.58 -12.12
C TRP A 261 5.47 14.15 -11.15
N GLY A 262 4.20 14.23 -11.58
CA GLY A 262 3.06 13.66 -10.87
C GLY A 262 2.69 12.26 -11.37
N TYR A 263 1.38 11.96 -11.38
CA TYR A 263 0.85 10.61 -11.67
C TYR A 263 1.28 10.04 -13.03
N ARG A 264 1.51 10.89 -14.04
CA ARG A 264 1.96 10.45 -15.37
C ARG A 264 3.25 9.62 -15.32
N ARG A 265 4.19 10.01 -14.47
CA ARG A 265 5.46 9.27 -14.30
C ARG A 265 5.18 7.87 -13.79
N VAL A 266 4.38 7.76 -12.72
CA VAL A 266 3.97 6.48 -12.13
C VAL A 266 3.23 5.62 -13.15
N GLN A 267 2.30 6.21 -13.92
CA GLN A 267 1.53 5.49 -14.95
C GLN A 267 2.44 4.90 -16.05
N THR A 268 3.51 5.62 -16.41
CA THR A 268 4.47 5.17 -17.43
C THR A 268 5.22 3.93 -16.97
N GLU A 269 5.70 3.94 -15.72
CA GLU A 269 6.38 2.79 -15.11
C GLU A 269 5.41 1.62 -14.85
N MET A 270 4.21 1.92 -14.33
CA MET A 270 3.20 0.92 -14.01
C MET A 270 2.78 0.08 -15.22
N ALA A 271 2.81 0.66 -16.43
CA ALA A 271 2.44 -0.03 -17.67
C ALA A 271 3.25 -1.31 -17.93
N ASN A 272 4.50 -1.37 -17.47
CA ASN A 272 5.39 -2.53 -17.62
C ASN A 272 5.77 -3.19 -16.29
N PHE A 273 5.20 -2.72 -15.17
CA PHE A 273 5.62 -3.16 -13.84
C PHE A 273 5.39 -4.66 -13.58
N PHE A 274 4.39 -5.24 -14.25
CA PHE A 274 4.16 -6.68 -14.19
C PHE A 274 5.38 -7.50 -14.62
N ALA A 275 6.13 -7.01 -15.63
CA ALA A 275 7.36 -7.67 -16.08
C ALA A 275 8.45 -7.65 -14.99
N HIS A 276 8.54 -6.57 -14.19
CA HIS A 276 9.43 -6.53 -13.03
C HIS A 276 9.03 -7.54 -11.96
N GLU A 277 7.75 -7.61 -11.58
CA GLU A 277 7.30 -8.59 -10.59
C GLU A 277 7.57 -10.03 -11.04
N HIS A 278 7.32 -10.32 -12.31
CA HIS A 278 7.58 -11.63 -12.88
C HIS A 278 9.07 -11.94 -12.89
N LEU A 279 9.90 -11.00 -13.37
CA LEU A 279 11.35 -11.13 -13.39
C LEU A 279 11.92 -11.35 -11.98
N LEU A 280 11.49 -10.56 -11.00
CA LEU A 280 11.93 -10.71 -9.60
C LEU A 280 11.64 -12.10 -9.06
N ASN A 281 10.46 -12.67 -9.35
CA ASN A 281 10.12 -14.04 -8.95
C ASN A 281 10.97 -15.12 -9.65
N ILE A 282 11.73 -14.78 -10.69
CA ILE A 282 12.75 -15.65 -11.29
C ILE A 282 14.08 -15.42 -10.59
N VAL A 283 14.56 -14.18 -10.58
CA VAL A 283 15.93 -13.83 -10.18
C VAL A 283 16.16 -13.90 -8.67
N SER A 284 15.11 -13.79 -7.86
CA SER A 284 15.16 -13.88 -6.40
C SER A 284 15.13 -15.32 -5.87
N GLU A 285 14.83 -16.31 -6.71
CA GLU A 285 14.77 -17.72 -6.32
C GLU A 285 16.18 -18.29 -6.32
N VAL A 286 16.96 -17.91 -5.31
CA VAL A 286 18.40 -18.17 -5.22
C VAL A 286 18.76 -19.28 -4.24
N SER A 287 19.93 -19.89 -4.42
CA SER A 287 20.44 -20.97 -3.58
C SER A 287 21.25 -20.55 -2.35
N PHE A 288 21.63 -19.27 -2.25
CA PHE A 288 22.56 -18.78 -1.23
C PHE A 288 21.88 -18.07 -0.05
N THR A 289 20.56 -17.89 -0.09
CA THR A 289 19.75 -17.37 1.01
C THR A 289 18.35 -17.98 0.94
N ASP A 290 17.69 -18.14 2.08
CA ASP A 290 16.27 -18.54 2.19
C ASP A 290 15.35 -17.34 2.41
N GLU A 291 15.90 -16.13 2.42
CA GLU A 291 15.13 -14.89 2.53
C GLU A 291 14.13 -14.75 1.37
N ARG A 292 12.96 -14.21 1.69
CA ARG A 292 11.87 -13.92 0.74
C ARG A 292 11.83 -12.43 0.44
N ASN A 293 11.12 -12.08 -0.63
CA ASN A 293 10.93 -10.71 -1.08
C ASN A 293 12.23 -9.97 -1.44
N LEU A 294 13.30 -10.67 -1.81
CA LEU A 294 14.53 -10.02 -2.27
C LEU A 294 14.29 -9.29 -3.60
N LEU A 295 14.62 -8.00 -3.62
CA LEU A 295 14.62 -7.16 -4.81
C LEU A 295 16.00 -7.18 -5.49
N TYR A 296 16.12 -6.48 -6.61
CA TYR A 296 17.35 -6.47 -7.41
C TYR A 296 18.58 -6.04 -6.61
N HIS A 297 18.46 -4.98 -5.81
CA HIS A 297 19.57 -4.47 -5.00
C HIS A 297 19.90 -5.41 -3.83
N ASP A 298 18.89 -6.05 -3.22
CA ASP A 298 19.11 -7.05 -2.16
C ASP A 298 19.91 -8.25 -2.68
N ILE A 299 19.57 -8.73 -3.88
CA ILE A 299 20.30 -9.83 -4.52
C ILE A 299 21.75 -9.42 -4.77
N ALA A 300 21.96 -8.25 -5.36
CA ALA A 300 23.30 -7.73 -5.64
C ALA A 300 24.15 -7.60 -4.37
N GLN A 301 23.59 -7.09 -3.26
CA GLN A 301 24.30 -7.00 -1.97
C GLN A 301 24.68 -8.36 -1.38
N ASN A 302 23.90 -9.40 -1.66
CA ASN A 302 24.17 -10.76 -1.20
C ASN A 302 25.21 -11.50 -2.06
N LEU A 303 25.53 -11.01 -3.26
CA LEU A 303 26.60 -11.55 -4.11
C LEU A 303 27.96 -11.06 -3.61
N LYS A 304 28.72 -11.94 -2.95
CA LYS A 304 29.99 -11.59 -2.28
C LYS A 304 31.19 -11.83 -3.19
N GLY A 305 31.41 -10.92 -4.14
CA GLY A 305 32.61 -10.87 -4.98
C GLY A 305 32.43 -11.42 -6.40
N GLU A 306 33.46 -11.23 -7.23
CA GLU A 306 33.40 -11.49 -8.69
C GLU A 306 33.04 -12.94 -9.04
N GLU A 307 33.52 -13.92 -8.27
CA GLU A 307 33.20 -15.34 -8.50
C GLU A 307 31.71 -15.64 -8.25
N ALA A 308 31.13 -15.06 -7.21
CA ALA A 308 29.72 -15.21 -6.88
C ALA A 308 28.83 -14.56 -7.96
N GLU A 309 29.19 -13.35 -8.40
CA GLU A 309 28.50 -12.66 -9.49
C GLU A 309 28.59 -13.45 -10.80
N ALA A 310 29.78 -13.92 -11.18
CA ALA A 310 29.97 -14.70 -12.40
C ALA A 310 29.13 -15.98 -12.39
N GLN A 311 29.12 -16.72 -11.27
CA GLN A 311 28.33 -17.93 -11.11
C GLN A 311 26.83 -17.65 -11.23
N TYR A 312 26.36 -16.55 -10.63
CA TYR A 312 24.96 -16.15 -10.68
C TYR A 312 24.54 -15.73 -12.09
N ILE A 313 25.35 -14.91 -12.74
CA ILE A 313 25.13 -14.45 -14.12
C ILE A 313 25.07 -15.65 -15.06
N GLU A 314 26.03 -16.57 -14.96
CA GLU A 314 26.05 -17.80 -15.78
C GLU A 314 24.80 -18.64 -15.56
N SER A 315 24.39 -18.83 -14.30
CA SER A 315 23.20 -19.60 -13.94
C SER A 315 21.91 -19.02 -14.54
N VAL A 316 21.73 -17.70 -14.46
CA VAL A 316 20.54 -17.04 -15.01
C VAL A 316 20.58 -17.03 -16.54
N ASN A 317 21.74 -16.77 -17.16
CA ASN A 317 21.93 -16.84 -18.61
C ASN A 317 21.62 -18.25 -19.14
N SER A 318 22.05 -19.31 -18.44
CA SER A 318 21.74 -20.70 -18.79
C SER A 318 20.23 -20.92 -18.81
N TRP A 319 19.53 -20.53 -17.74
CA TRP A 319 18.09 -20.69 -17.67
C TRP A 319 17.35 -19.90 -18.77
N MET A 320 17.78 -18.67 -19.07
CA MET A 320 17.21 -17.88 -20.15
C MET A 320 17.33 -18.59 -21.51
N LYS A 321 18.52 -19.13 -21.83
CA LYS A 321 18.78 -19.84 -23.10
C LYS A 321 18.08 -21.19 -23.21
N GLU A 322 18.07 -21.95 -22.13
CA GLU A 322 17.59 -23.34 -22.13
C GLU A 322 16.08 -23.43 -21.92
N VAL A 323 15.49 -22.46 -21.22
CA VAL A 323 14.07 -22.48 -20.83
C VAL A 323 13.30 -21.33 -21.47
N TYR A 324 13.62 -20.09 -21.15
CA TYR A 324 12.76 -18.95 -21.49
C TYR A 324 12.68 -18.68 -23.01
N ILE A 325 13.83 -18.51 -23.66
CA ILE A 325 13.94 -18.16 -25.08
C ILE A 325 13.30 -19.25 -25.97
N PRO A 326 13.55 -20.56 -25.78
CA PRO A 326 12.92 -21.62 -26.57
C PRO A 326 11.40 -21.67 -26.44
N LEU A 327 10.85 -21.34 -25.26
CA LEU A 327 9.42 -21.41 -24.98
C LEU A 327 8.63 -20.19 -25.46
N ARG A 328 9.27 -19.02 -25.47
CA ARG A 328 8.62 -17.75 -25.85
C ARG A 328 8.93 -17.31 -27.28
N GLU A 329 9.80 -18.02 -27.98
CA GLU A 329 10.21 -17.71 -29.36
C GLU A 329 10.72 -16.26 -29.50
N VAL A 330 11.35 -15.74 -28.44
CA VAL A 330 11.87 -14.36 -28.37
C VAL A 330 13.07 -14.19 -29.30
N SER A 331 13.37 -12.93 -29.65
CA SER A 331 14.40 -12.56 -30.62
C SER A 331 15.73 -13.30 -30.39
N ARG A 332 16.33 -13.78 -31.48
CA ARG A 332 17.65 -14.45 -31.51
C ARG A 332 18.82 -13.53 -31.10
N ASN A 333 18.55 -12.32 -30.61
CA ASN A 333 19.53 -11.28 -30.29
C ASN A 333 19.74 -11.09 -28.78
N TYR A 334 19.37 -12.08 -27.94
CA TYR A 334 19.73 -12.07 -26.52
C TYR A 334 21.24 -11.89 -26.39
N GLN A 335 21.65 -10.76 -25.82
CA GLN A 335 23.05 -10.50 -25.53
C GLN A 335 23.32 -11.01 -24.12
N GLU A 336 24.27 -11.92 -23.96
CA GLU A 336 24.64 -12.43 -22.63
C GLU A 336 25.35 -11.34 -21.84
N PRO A 337 24.69 -10.76 -20.82
CA PRO A 337 25.29 -9.65 -20.12
C PRO A 337 26.34 -10.19 -19.17
N SER A 338 27.45 -9.46 -19.05
CA SER A 338 28.57 -9.80 -18.15
C SER A 338 28.47 -9.11 -16.78
N THR A 339 27.40 -8.36 -16.53
CA THR A 339 27.13 -7.66 -15.26
C THR A 339 25.74 -8.00 -14.78
N VAL A 340 25.54 -7.97 -13.46
CA VAL A 340 24.23 -8.22 -12.83
C VAL A 340 23.19 -7.20 -13.31
N THR A 341 23.57 -5.92 -13.43
CA THR A 341 22.65 -4.88 -13.91
C THR A 341 22.24 -5.10 -15.35
N GLY A 342 23.21 -5.41 -16.21
CA GLY A 342 22.95 -5.71 -17.62
C GLY A 342 22.06 -6.95 -17.77
N LEU A 343 22.24 -7.96 -16.91
CA LEU A 343 21.42 -9.17 -16.87
C LEU A 343 19.95 -8.84 -16.61
N TYR A 344 19.67 -8.05 -15.57
CA TYR A 344 18.30 -7.66 -15.25
C TYR A 344 17.64 -6.81 -16.34
N GLN A 345 18.38 -5.87 -16.92
CA GLN A 345 17.88 -5.01 -18.00
C GLN A 345 17.58 -5.82 -19.26
N GLU A 346 18.51 -6.68 -19.68
CA GLU A 346 18.31 -7.52 -20.86
C GLU A 346 17.13 -8.47 -20.66
N MET A 347 17.06 -9.17 -19.52
CA MET A 347 15.93 -10.05 -19.22
C MET A 347 14.60 -9.28 -19.21
N PHE A 348 14.58 -8.07 -18.65
CA PHE A 348 13.37 -7.25 -18.64
C PHE A 348 12.92 -6.89 -20.06
N GLU A 349 13.83 -6.48 -20.94
CA GLU A 349 13.51 -6.17 -22.34
C GLU A 349 13.10 -7.42 -23.15
N GLN A 350 13.58 -8.61 -22.79
CA GLN A 350 13.06 -9.86 -23.36
C GLN A 350 11.68 -10.22 -22.79
N ILE A 351 11.41 -9.97 -21.50
CA ILE A 351 10.16 -10.36 -20.83
C ILE A 351 8.99 -9.45 -21.18
N LYS A 352 9.20 -8.14 -21.09
CA LYS A 352 8.19 -7.09 -21.26
C LYS A 352 7.32 -7.26 -22.52
N PRO A 353 7.86 -7.47 -23.74
CA PRO A 353 7.04 -7.66 -24.94
C PRO A 353 6.28 -8.99 -24.97
N ASN A 354 6.68 -9.97 -24.16
CA ASN A 354 6.07 -11.31 -24.08
C ASN A 354 4.99 -11.41 -23.00
N ILE A 355 4.71 -10.33 -22.27
CA ILE A 355 3.54 -10.23 -21.42
C ILE A 355 2.32 -9.93 -22.28
N SER A 356 1.22 -10.67 -22.09
CA SER A 356 0.02 -10.48 -22.90
C SER A 356 -0.59 -9.09 -22.70
N ASN A 357 -1.13 -8.52 -23.78
CA ASN A 357 -1.83 -7.23 -23.75
C ASN A 357 -2.97 -7.21 -22.73
N GLU A 358 -3.63 -8.36 -22.48
CA GLU A 358 -4.67 -8.51 -21.46
C GLU A 358 -4.13 -8.25 -20.05
N ILE A 359 -2.98 -8.84 -19.71
CA ILE A 359 -2.33 -8.64 -18.40
C ILE A 359 -1.86 -7.19 -18.27
N ASN A 360 -1.13 -6.68 -19.27
CA ASN A 360 -0.62 -5.31 -19.26
C ASN A 360 -1.75 -4.26 -19.22
N SER A 361 -2.93 -4.56 -19.74
CA SER A 361 -4.09 -3.68 -19.64
C SER A 361 -4.80 -3.77 -18.30
N ARG A 362 -4.85 -4.95 -17.66
CA ARG A 362 -5.61 -5.17 -16.42
C ARG A 362 -4.82 -4.83 -15.17
N TYR A 363 -3.56 -5.20 -15.13
CA TYR A 363 -2.73 -5.09 -13.93
C TYR A 363 -2.58 -3.65 -13.43
N PRO A 364 -2.32 -2.64 -14.29
CA PRO A 364 -2.30 -1.23 -13.86
C PRO A 364 -3.63 -0.73 -13.29
N LYS A 365 -4.75 -1.39 -13.61
CA LYS A 365 -6.06 -0.90 -13.20
C LYS A 365 -6.26 -0.92 -11.70
N GLY A 366 -5.58 -1.80 -10.95
CA GLY A 366 -5.64 -1.79 -9.49
C GLY A 366 -5.15 -0.46 -8.91
N LEU A 367 -4.04 0.07 -9.45
CA LEU A 367 -3.54 1.40 -9.10
C LEU A 367 -4.46 2.50 -9.64
N ASP A 368 -5.01 2.35 -10.85
CA ASP A 368 -5.97 3.32 -11.38
C ASP A 368 -7.19 3.47 -10.47
N GLU A 369 -7.78 2.39 -9.94
CA GLU A 369 -8.96 2.50 -9.07
C GLU A 369 -8.63 3.26 -7.78
N LEU A 370 -7.50 2.94 -7.14
CA LEU A 370 -7.03 3.65 -5.94
C LEU A 370 -6.79 5.13 -6.24
N PHE A 371 -6.10 5.42 -7.34
CA PHE A 371 -5.82 6.77 -7.78
C PHE A 371 -7.10 7.55 -8.12
N ASN A 372 -7.99 6.96 -8.93
CA ASN A 372 -9.23 7.60 -9.38
C ASN A 372 -10.16 7.94 -8.22
N LYS A 373 -10.19 7.09 -7.19
CA LYS A 373 -11.03 7.30 -6.01
C LYS A 373 -10.51 8.44 -5.12
N TYR A 374 -9.19 8.49 -4.87
CA TYR A 374 -8.65 9.30 -3.78
C TYR A 374 -7.76 10.48 -4.21
N PHE A 375 -7.14 10.44 -5.39
CA PHE A 375 -6.11 11.42 -5.78
C PHE A 375 -6.36 12.07 -7.15
N TYR A 376 -7.41 11.65 -7.86
CA TYR A 376 -7.67 12.11 -9.21
C TYR A 376 -8.23 13.54 -9.27
N LYS A 377 -7.60 14.32 -10.15
CA LYS A 377 -8.13 15.58 -10.69
C LYS A 377 -8.23 15.51 -12.21
N HIS A 378 -9.38 15.98 -12.72
CA HIS A 378 -9.58 16.15 -14.16
C HIS A 378 -8.79 17.35 -14.68
N GLY A 379 -7.82 17.10 -15.56
CA GLY A 379 -6.99 18.14 -16.19
C GLY A 379 -7.44 18.58 -17.59
N GLY A 380 -8.60 18.13 -18.07
CA GLY A 380 -9.03 18.35 -19.46
C GLY A 380 -8.03 17.76 -20.44
N SER A 381 -7.47 18.59 -21.33
CA SER A 381 -6.43 18.18 -22.29
C SER A 381 -5.11 17.69 -21.65
N LEU A 382 -4.94 17.90 -20.34
CA LEU A 382 -3.78 17.41 -19.59
C LEU A 382 -3.94 15.94 -19.16
N GLY A 383 -5.17 15.40 -19.20
CA GLY A 383 -5.49 14.05 -18.75
C GLY A 383 -5.71 13.98 -17.23
N LYS A 384 -5.35 12.83 -16.64
CA LYS A 384 -5.45 12.58 -15.20
C LYS A 384 -4.28 13.25 -14.47
N LEU A 385 -4.58 14.01 -13.41
CA LEU A 385 -3.58 14.71 -12.60
C LEU A 385 -3.62 14.24 -11.16
N ASN A 386 -2.45 14.16 -10.53
CA ASN A 386 -2.32 13.83 -9.12
C ASN A 386 -2.67 15.03 -8.25
N SER A 387 -3.54 14.84 -7.27
CA SER A 387 -4.03 15.94 -6.45
C SER A 387 -4.44 15.53 -5.05
N LEU A 388 -4.46 16.53 -4.16
CA LEU A 388 -4.97 16.43 -2.81
C LEU A 388 -6.21 17.30 -2.66
N ASN A 389 -7.23 16.73 -2.01
CA ASN A 389 -8.43 17.44 -1.61
C ASN A 389 -8.22 18.15 -0.26
N GLN A 390 -9.17 19.02 0.13
CA GLN A 390 -9.07 19.76 1.38
C GLN A 390 -8.91 18.86 2.62
N ARG A 391 -9.62 17.74 2.70
CA ARG A 391 -9.51 16.81 3.85
C ARG A 391 -8.12 16.18 3.94
N GLN A 392 -7.54 15.78 2.80
CA GLN A 392 -6.18 15.24 2.74
C GLN A 392 -5.14 16.29 3.14
N VAL A 393 -5.28 17.53 2.65
CA VAL A 393 -4.39 18.63 3.05
C VAL A 393 -4.49 18.88 4.56
N LEU A 394 -5.70 18.92 5.12
CA LEU A 394 -5.89 19.11 6.56
C LEU A 394 -5.29 17.99 7.40
N LEU A 395 -5.47 16.73 7.01
CA LEU A 395 -4.81 15.59 7.67
C LEU A 395 -3.29 15.75 7.65
N LEU A 396 -2.72 15.95 6.47
CA LEU A 396 -1.27 16.03 6.29
C LEU A 396 -0.67 17.21 7.05
N VAL A 397 -1.35 18.36 7.05
CA VAL A 397 -0.94 19.52 7.85
C VAL A 397 -1.06 19.22 9.34
N ALA A 398 -2.15 18.58 9.80
CA ALA A 398 -2.36 18.25 11.20
C ALA A 398 -1.23 17.37 11.77
N ILE A 399 -0.88 16.29 11.07
CA ILE A 399 0.19 15.37 11.49
C ILE A 399 1.59 15.98 11.30
N SER A 400 1.78 16.89 10.34
CA SER A 400 3.04 17.62 10.15
C SER A 400 3.30 18.66 11.25
N VAL A 401 2.25 19.38 11.67
CA VAL A 401 2.34 20.41 12.71
C VAL A 401 2.40 19.78 14.10
N GLY A 402 1.61 18.73 14.34
CA GLY A 402 1.49 18.10 15.64
C GLY A 402 0.85 19.03 16.68
N GLU A 403 1.32 18.96 17.92
CA GLU A 403 0.75 19.65 19.07
C GLU A 403 1.23 21.12 19.23
N SER A 404 2.23 21.54 18.46
CA SER A 404 2.83 22.88 18.58
C SER A 404 2.96 23.55 17.22
N ARG A 405 2.86 24.89 17.19
CA ARG A 405 2.92 25.62 15.91
C ARG A 405 4.20 25.29 15.13
N LEU A 406 4.07 25.21 13.81
CA LEU A 406 5.17 24.92 12.89
C LEU A 406 5.49 26.15 12.03
N GLU A 407 6.75 26.40 11.75
CA GLU A 407 7.12 27.42 10.77
C GLU A 407 6.63 27.00 9.37
N LEU A 408 6.03 27.91 8.61
CA LEU A 408 5.45 27.58 7.31
C LEU A 408 6.44 26.93 6.33
N ASN A 409 7.71 27.35 6.33
CA ASN A 409 8.71 26.74 5.45
C ASN A 409 8.98 25.27 5.82
N ARG A 410 8.98 24.94 7.12
CA ARG A 410 9.16 23.57 7.61
C ARG A 410 7.98 22.67 7.29
N LEU A 411 6.77 23.23 7.11
CA LEU A 411 5.62 22.45 6.65
C LEU A 411 5.92 21.74 5.33
N TRP A 412 6.63 22.39 4.41
CA TRP A 412 6.97 21.78 3.12
C TRP A 412 7.91 20.59 3.29
N ASP A 413 8.93 20.72 4.14
CA ASP A 413 9.85 19.63 4.47
C ASP A 413 9.09 18.44 5.10
N GLU A 414 8.16 18.71 6.02
CA GLU A 414 7.32 17.70 6.65
C GLU A 414 6.39 16.98 5.66
N LEU A 415 5.85 17.69 4.67
CA LEU A 415 5.05 17.08 3.60
C LEU A 415 5.92 16.22 2.67
N GLU A 416 7.13 16.66 2.35
CA GLU A 416 8.06 15.91 1.50
C GLU A 416 8.51 14.60 2.18
N ILE A 417 8.72 14.60 3.50
CA ILE A 417 8.99 13.38 4.28
C ILE A 417 7.83 12.38 4.21
N ARG A 418 6.61 12.86 3.95
CA ARG A 418 5.38 12.04 3.76
C ARG A 418 5.10 11.74 2.28
N GLY A 419 6.07 12.00 1.41
CA GLY A 419 6.00 11.73 -0.03
C GLY A 419 5.18 12.74 -0.84
N VAL A 420 4.88 13.91 -0.27
CA VAL A 420 4.05 14.95 -0.91
C VAL A 420 4.91 16.12 -1.35
N TYR A 421 5.18 16.19 -2.65
CA TYR A 421 5.91 17.32 -3.25
C TYR A 421 4.92 18.30 -3.85
N LEU A 422 5.16 19.59 -3.61
CA LEU A 422 4.30 20.68 -4.04
C LEU A 422 5.14 21.70 -4.78
N ASP A 423 4.71 22.09 -5.99
CA ASP A 423 5.34 23.21 -6.68
C ASP A 423 4.98 24.54 -6.01
N HIS A 424 5.70 25.61 -6.35
CA HIS A 424 5.50 26.93 -5.76
C HIS A 424 4.04 27.39 -5.79
N LYS A 425 3.33 27.15 -6.92
CA LYS A 425 1.96 27.62 -7.06
C LYS A 425 0.98 26.80 -6.23
N THR A 426 1.23 25.50 -6.07
CA THR A 426 0.42 24.67 -5.16
C THR A 426 0.64 25.10 -3.71
N ARG A 427 1.88 25.42 -3.32
CA ARG A 427 2.20 25.94 -1.97
C ARG A 427 1.42 27.23 -1.68
N GLU A 428 1.39 28.19 -2.61
CA GLU A 428 0.58 29.42 -2.47
C GLU A 428 -0.91 29.11 -2.22
N VAL A 429 -1.49 28.21 -3.02
CA VAL A 429 -2.92 27.86 -2.90
C VAL A 429 -3.22 27.18 -1.56
N ILE A 430 -2.31 26.33 -1.05
CA ILE A 430 -2.47 25.73 0.28
C ILE A 430 -2.35 26.79 1.38
N VAL A 431 -1.46 27.78 1.24
CA VAL A 431 -1.38 28.90 2.19
C VAL A 431 -2.68 29.70 2.21
N GLU A 432 -3.27 29.99 1.05
CA GLU A 432 -4.58 30.67 0.95
C GLU A 432 -5.69 29.85 1.63
N LEU A 433 -5.72 28.53 1.43
CA LEU A 433 -6.65 27.63 2.09
C LEU A 433 -6.50 27.68 3.62
N LEU A 434 -5.27 27.56 4.12
CA LEU A 434 -4.98 27.57 5.56
C LEU A 434 -5.29 28.92 6.21
N ASP A 435 -4.99 30.04 5.55
CA ASP A 435 -5.33 31.40 6.03
C ASP A 435 -6.85 31.57 6.08
N GLY A 436 -7.57 31.10 5.05
CA GLY A 436 -9.04 31.11 5.01
C GLY A 436 -9.70 30.28 6.12
N LEU A 437 -9.04 29.23 6.58
CA LEU A 437 -9.45 28.41 7.74
C LEU A 437 -8.88 28.89 9.08
N ASN A 438 -8.20 30.04 9.11
CA ASN A 438 -7.58 30.64 10.29
C ASN A 438 -6.49 29.79 10.96
N TYR A 439 -5.79 28.96 10.18
CA TYR A 439 -4.64 28.16 10.62
C TYR A 439 -3.29 28.87 10.45
N ILE A 440 -3.24 30.06 9.86
CA ILE A 440 -2.00 30.85 9.72
C ILE A 440 -1.91 31.94 10.80
N GLU A 441 -0.72 32.07 11.40
CA GLU A 441 -0.34 33.18 12.28
C GLU A 441 0.73 34.04 11.61
N LYS A 442 0.45 35.34 11.51
CA LYS A 442 1.40 36.35 11.00
C LYS A 442 1.95 37.13 12.19
N LYS A 443 3.26 37.10 12.44
CA LYS A 443 3.88 37.95 13.50
C LYS A 443 3.90 39.41 13.04
N SER A 444 3.34 40.33 13.82
CA SER A 444 3.24 41.75 13.45
C SER A 444 4.56 42.53 13.52
N ASP A 445 5.54 42.05 14.29
CA ASP A 445 6.66 42.90 14.72
C ASP A 445 7.99 42.64 13.97
N SER A 446 8.04 41.73 12.99
CA SER A 446 9.26 41.51 12.19
C SER A 446 9.04 41.10 10.72
N GLY A 447 7.82 41.23 10.19
CA GLY A 447 7.52 41.20 8.76
C GLY A 447 7.51 39.83 8.05
N ASP A 448 8.41 38.89 8.38
CA ASP A 448 8.71 37.79 7.43
C ASP A 448 8.39 36.35 7.89
N ALA A 449 8.13 36.09 9.17
CA ALA A 449 7.90 34.73 9.66
C ALA A 449 6.41 34.39 9.82
N GLN A 450 5.94 33.42 9.03
CA GLN A 450 4.59 32.84 9.13
C GLN A 450 4.63 31.48 9.83
N TYR A 451 3.64 31.21 10.67
CA TYR A 451 3.48 29.95 11.38
C TYR A 451 2.12 29.32 11.10
N VAL A 452 2.06 27.99 11.16
CA VAL A 452 0.86 27.19 11.05
C VAL A 452 0.45 26.72 12.45
N LYS A 453 -0.81 26.96 12.83
CA LYS A 453 -1.38 26.54 14.11
C LYS A 453 -1.64 25.04 14.13
N PRO A 454 -1.54 24.40 15.31
CA PRO A 454 -2.01 23.02 15.50
C PRO A 454 -3.48 22.86 15.07
N ILE A 455 -3.77 21.73 14.41
CA ILE A 455 -5.13 21.29 14.08
C ILE A 455 -5.64 20.25 15.08
N LEU A 456 -4.71 19.43 15.63
CA LEU A 456 -4.98 18.32 16.54
C LEU A 456 -5.45 18.75 17.93
#